data_AF-C4V6M6-F1
#
_entry.id   AF-C4V6M6-F1
#
_cell.length_a   1.000
_cell.length_b   1.000
_cell.length_c   1.000
_cell.angle_alpha   90.00
_cell.angle_beta   90.00
_cell.angle_gamma   90.00
#
_symmetry.space_group_name_H-M   'P 1'
#
loop_
_entity.id
_entity.type
_entity.pdbx_description
1 polymer ?
#
loop_
_entity_poly.entity_id
_entity_poly.type
_entity_poly.pdbx_seq_one_letter_code
_entity_poly.pdbx_strand_id
1 'polypeptide(L)'
;MNVKTQNNKRSLLHDAVDIISISTHSLESDDFHKCFQPISRHEMDSSGIFYIFSFFIRYFILLPIRLLFLVLALVFYALLISKALIKNCENEMKFAYIFIIKAINFIVGAKITHHGKKCNLNRPHIFVSNHTSFVDFIILSNHGRPHACVSENHGGLFYLLFNLILGKNGSIAFKRSEKLDRAKVKEKMKIHLAHNKLPLLVFPEGTCVNNKYSVMFQKGVFELDVDICPVSLKYKRTLMDPYWNRRKQGFALHLLYLMTRWYIEADVYWHSPATRKENETPSEFGDRVKALISDKAGLINTLWNGYLKSSPALKERDLLKVAFIKTYCLLRECYIEKEEYKFTTHKMFLFGSIQYEVFLLEILKRYHDIKSLQPVEQNTLISSINTCSLVRLFNKKKCSCKAHITKKSKNRYKFKNCRLEVFRRMM
;
A
#
# COMPACT_ATOMS: atom_id res chain seq x y z
N MET A 1 5.65 -43.44 -4.89
CA MET A 1 4.83 -43.72 -6.08
C MET A 1 5.59 -43.24 -7.32
N ASN A 2 5.99 -44.18 -8.18
CA ASN A 2 6.65 -43.87 -9.46
C ASN A 2 5.68 -43.13 -10.38
N VAL A 3 5.88 -41.83 -10.56
CA VAL A 3 5.21 -41.07 -11.62
C VAL A 3 5.90 -41.47 -12.93
N LYS A 4 5.28 -42.39 -13.67
CA LYS A 4 5.62 -42.64 -15.07
C LYS A 4 5.52 -41.31 -15.81
N THR A 5 6.66 -40.76 -16.24
CA THR A 5 6.73 -39.65 -17.18
C THR A 5 6.16 -40.13 -18.52
N GLN A 6 4.85 -39.97 -18.71
CA GLN A 6 4.25 -40.10 -20.03
C GLN A 6 4.90 -39.04 -20.93
N ASN A 7 5.65 -39.52 -21.91
CA ASN A 7 6.37 -38.74 -22.90
C ASN A 7 5.39 -38.17 -23.95
N ASN A 8 4.38 -37.42 -23.49
CA ASN A 8 3.46 -36.71 -24.37
C ASN A 8 4.23 -35.55 -24.98
N LYS A 9 4.37 -35.55 -26.31
CA LYS A 9 4.97 -34.46 -27.09
C LYS A 9 4.22 -33.14 -26.79
N ARG A 10 4.72 -32.35 -25.83
CA ARG A 10 4.23 -31.00 -25.56
C ARG A 10 4.47 -30.12 -26.78
N SER A 11 3.49 -29.29 -27.12
CA SER A 11 3.54 -28.34 -28.25
C SER A 11 3.55 -26.90 -27.75
N LEU A 12 3.79 -25.92 -28.63
CA LEU A 12 3.70 -24.47 -28.32
C LEU A 12 2.44 -24.12 -27.54
N LEU A 13 1.33 -24.75 -27.94
CA LEU A 13 0.02 -24.47 -27.40
C LEU A 13 -0.06 -24.88 -25.93
N HIS A 14 0.54 -26.00 -25.56
CA HIS A 14 0.59 -26.44 -24.16
C HIS A 14 1.44 -25.47 -23.32
N ASP A 15 2.60 -25.05 -23.85
CA ASP A 15 3.47 -24.08 -23.17
C ASP A 15 2.82 -22.70 -23.05
N ALA A 16 2.12 -22.24 -24.10
CA ALA A 16 1.37 -20.98 -24.07
C ALA A 16 0.22 -21.06 -23.06
N VAL A 17 -0.51 -22.17 -23.01
CA VAL A 17 -1.59 -22.41 -22.04
C VAL A 17 -1.02 -22.42 -20.62
N ASP A 18 0.11 -23.06 -20.36
CA ASP A 18 0.76 -23.04 -19.04
C ASP A 18 1.18 -21.63 -18.64
N ILE A 19 1.83 -20.87 -19.53
CA ILE A 19 2.23 -19.48 -19.25
C ILE A 19 1.00 -18.62 -18.96
N ILE A 20 -0.07 -18.79 -19.74
CA ILE A 20 -1.34 -18.10 -19.52
C ILE A 20 -1.94 -18.54 -18.19
N SER A 21 -1.92 -19.84 -17.85
CA SER A 21 -2.42 -20.39 -16.58
C SER A 21 -1.67 -19.82 -15.37
N ILE A 22 -0.34 -19.73 -15.44
CA ILE A 22 0.49 -19.17 -14.37
C ILE A 22 0.25 -17.66 -14.25
N SER A 23 0.17 -16.97 -15.38
CA SER A 23 -0.10 -15.53 -15.42
C SER A 23 -1.49 -15.22 -14.88
N THR A 24 -2.49 -16.03 -15.23
CA THR A 24 -3.87 -15.90 -14.75
C THR A 24 -3.94 -16.21 -13.26
N HIS A 25 -3.30 -17.27 -12.75
CA HIS A 25 -3.21 -17.51 -11.32
C HIS A 25 -2.54 -16.35 -10.57
N SER A 26 -1.43 -15.81 -11.10
CA SER A 26 -0.74 -14.68 -10.48
C SER A 26 -1.61 -13.42 -10.43
N LEU A 27 -2.39 -13.17 -11.48
CA LEU A 27 -3.35 -12.06 -11.56
C LEU A 27 -4.57 -12.29 -10.64
N GLU A 28 -5.05 -13.54 -10.57
CA GLU A 28 -6.13 -13.94 -9.69
C GLU A 28 -5.72 -13.80 -8.21
N SER A 29 -4.49 -14.17 -7.88
CA SER A 29 -3.90 -14.01 -6.54
C SER A 29 -3.36 -12.61 -6.25
N ASP A 30 -3.58 -11.61 -7.13
CA ASP A 30 -3.08 -10.25 -6.92
C ASP A 30 -3.91 -9.53 -5.84
N ASP A 31 -3.60 -9.84 -4.60
CA ASP A 31 -4.25 -9.22 -3.45
C ASP A 31 -3.69 -7.82 -3.17
N PHE A 32 -2.52 -7.49 -3.72
CA PHE A 32 -1.91 -6.17 -3.55
C PHE A 32 -2.69 -5.09 -4.29
N HIS A 33 -2.95 -5.28 -5.59
CA HIS A 33 -3.66 -4.28 -6.36
C HIS A 33 -5.11 -4.14 -5.88
N LYS A 34 -5.74 -5.26 -5.50
CA LYS A 34 -7.08 -5.29 -4.90
C LYS A 34 -7.19 -4.42 -3.64
N CYS A 35 -6.13 -4.28 -2.84
CA CYS A 35 -6.13 -3.38 -1.67
C CYS A 35 -6.40 -1.89 -2.03
N PHE A 36 -6.11 -1.48 -3.26
CA PHE A 36 -6.13 -0.09 -3.68
C PHE A 36 -7.15 0.23 -4.78
N GLN A 37 -8.04 -0.71 -5.07
CA GLN A 37 -9.15 -0.51 -5.98
C GLN A 37 -10.37 0.04 -5.22
N PRO A 38 -11.06 1.04 -5.78
CA PRO A 38 -12.35 1.46 -5.25
C PRO A 38 -13.37 0.31 -5.37
N ILE A 39 -14.48 0.42 -4.65
CA ILE A 39 -15.60 -0.50 -4.81
C ILE A 39 -16.07 -0.48 -6.27
N SER A 40 -16.47 -1.64 -6.78
CA SER A 40 -17.05 -1.70 -8.12
C SER A 40 -18.43 -1.01 -8.10
N ARG A 41 -18.83 -0.39 -9.22
CA ARG A 41 -20.15 0.25 -9.32
C ARG A 41 -21.30 -0.75 -9.17
N HIS A 42 -21.07 -2.03 -9.48
CA HIS A 42 -22.06 -3.10 -9.38
C HIS A 42 -22.32 -3.52 -7.92
N GLU A 43 -21.36 -3.32 -7.02
CA GLU A 43 -21.53 -3.59 -5.59
C GLU A 43 -22.18 -2.41 -4.85
N MET A 44 -22.22 -1.23 -5.46
CA MET A 44 -22.94 -0.09 -4.90
C MET A 44 -24.42 -0.21 -5.23
N ASP A 45 -25.27 0.13 -4.26
CA ASP A 45 -26.70 0.19 -4.49
C ASP A 45 -26.98 1.32 -5.50
N SER A 46 -27.28 0.93 -6.73
CA SER A 46 -27.50 1.87 -7.81
C SER A 46 -28.97 2.25 -7.83
N SER A 47 -29.28 3.39 -7.23
CA SER A 47 -30.60 4.02 -7.34
C SER A 47 -30.86 4.40 -8.81
N GLY A 48 -31.37 3.46 -9.60
CA GLY A 48 -31.45 3.50 -11.08
C GLY A 48 -32.03 4.79 -11.69
N ILE A 49 -33.31 4.79 -12.08
CA ILE A 49 -33.99 5.93 -12.74
C ILE A 49 -33.98 7.23 -11.90
N PHE A 50 -33.78 7.10 -10.58
CA PHE A 50 -33.61 8.23 -9.67
C PHE A 50 -32.23 8.88 -9.72
N TYR A 51 -31.30 8.40 -10.56
CA TYR A 51 -29.93 8.92 -10.60
C TYR A 51 -29.85 10.39 -11.02
N ILE A 52 -30.67 10.83 -11.97
CA ILE A 52 -30.71 12.23 -12.44
C ILE A 52 -31.27 13.14 -11.34
N PHE A 53 -32.42 12.80 -10.75
CA PHE A 53 -32.99 13.54 -9.62
C PHE A 53 -32.02 13.58 -8.41
N SER A 54 -31.40 12.46 -8.11
CA SER A 54 -30.35 12.33 -7.08
C SER A 54 -29.13 13.20 -7.40
N PHE A 55 -28.74 13.32 -8.67
CA PHE A 55 -27.70 14.26 -9.09
C PHE A 55 -28.10 15.71 -8.81
N PHE A 56 -29.29 16.13 -9.22
CA PHE A 56 -29.75 17.50 -8.97
C PHE A 56 -29.78 17.85 -7.48
N ILE A 57 -30.36 16.99 -6.65
CA ILE A 57 -30.42 17.21 -5.21
C ILE A 57 -29.01 17.29 -4.60
N ARG A 58 -28.11 16.34 -4.94
CA ARG A 58 -26.77 16.28 -4.35
C ARG A 58 -25.91 17.50 -4.67
N TYR A 59 -25.99 17.99 -5.91
CA TYR A 59 -25.09 19.06 -6.38
C TYR A 59 -25.68 20.46 -6.25
N PHE A 60 -26.99 20.64 -6.42
CA PHE A 60 -27.61 21.97 -6.40
C PHE A 60 -28.32 22.31 -5.08
N ILE A 61 -28.60 21.32 -4.22
CA ILE A 61 -29.25 21.56 -2.92
C ILE A 61 -28.30 21.18 -1.78
N LEU A 62 -27.91 19.90 -1.71
CA LEU A 62 -27.13 19.37 -0.58
C LEU A 62 -25.74 20.00 -0.49
N LEU A 63 -25.01 20.07 -1.60
CA LEU A 63 -23.66 20.61 -1.63
C LEU A 63 -23.62 22.10 -1.23
N PRO A 64 -24.40 23.03 -1.81
CA PRO A 64 -24.40 24.43 -1.38
C PRO A 64 -24.73 24.61 0.10
N ILE A 65 -25.74 23.88 0.60
CA ILE A 65 -26.12 23.92 2.02
C ILE A 65 -24.95 23.45 2.90
N ARG A 66 -24.31 22.34 2.55
CA ARG A 66 -23.16 21.81 3.32
C ARG A 66 -21.94 22.72 3.25
N LEU A 67 -21.68 23.35 2.09
CA LEU A 67 -20.61 24.34 1.96
C LEU A 67 -20.87 25.56 2.83
N LEU A 68 -22.11 26.07 2.85
CA LEU A 68 -22.50 27.16 3.73
C LEU A 68 -22.25 26.79 5.21
N PHE A 69 -22.74 25.63 5.66
CA PHE A 69 -22.51 25.18 7.03
C PHE A 69 -21.02 24.94 7.34
N LEU A 70 -20.23 24.45 6.39
CA LEU A 70 -18.79 24.29 6.57
C LEU A 70 -18.09 25.63 6.77
N VAL A 71 -18.41 26.63 5.95
CA VAL A 71 -17.84 27.98 6.09
C VAL A 71 -18.24 28.59 7.43
N LEU A 72 -19.52 28.53 7.80
CA LEU A 72 -20.02 29.03 9.09
C LEU A 72 -19.36 28.32 10.28
N ALA A 73 -19.22 26.99 10.22
CA ALA A 73 -18.56 26.21 11.26
C ALA A 73 -17.08 26.57 11.40
N LEU A 74 -16.38 26.79 10.29
CA LEU A 74 -14.96 27.19 10.31
C LEU A 74 -14.77 28.60 10.87
N VAL A 75 -15.65 29.55 10.51
CA VAL A 75 -15.64 30.92 11.07
C VAL A 75 -15.90 30.88 12.58
N PHE A 76 -16.95 30.16 13.02
CA PHE A 76 -17.25 30.06 14.44
C PHE A 76 -16.14 29.35 15.22
N TYR A 77 -15.57 28.28 14.67
CA TYR A 77 -14.42 27.61 15.24
C TYR A 77 -13.19 28.53 15.37
N ALA A 78 -12.91 29.36 14.36
CA ALA A 78 -11.83 30.35 14.44
C ALA A 78 -12.06 31.36 15.57
N LEU A 79 -13.31 31.80 15.80
CA LEU A 79 -13.66 32.66 16.94
C LEU A 79 -13.45 31.95 18.28
N LEU A 80 -13.87 30.69 18.41
CA LEU A 80 -13.67 29.90 19.63
C LEU A 80 -12.19 29.70 19.95
N ILE A 81 -11.37 29.38 18.95
CA ILE A 81 -9.92 29.24 19.12
C ILE A 81 -9.28 30.58 19.49
N SER A 82 -9.62 31.67 18.82
CA SER A 82 -9.11 33.00 19.16
C SER A 82 -9.42 33.37 20.61
N LYS A 83 -10.67 33.15 21.05
CA LYS A 83 -11.07 33.36 22.45
C LYS A 83 -10.26 32.48 23.42
N ALA A 84 -10.12 31.19 23.11
CA ALA A 84 -9.39 30.25 23.95
C ALA A 84 -7.89 30.60 24.07
N LEU A 85 -7.29 31.11 22.99
CA LEU A 85 -5.91 31.58 22.96
C LEU A 85 -5.73 32.87 23.78
N ILE A 86 -6.64 33.84 23.66
CA ILE A 86 -6.60 35.09 24.45
C ILE A 86 -6.68 34.78 25.95
N LYS A 87 -7.53 33.83 26.35
CA LYS A 87 -7.69 33.41 27.74
C LYS A 87 -6.67 32.39 28.22
N ASN A 88 -5.83 31.86 27.31
CA ASN A 88 -4.93 30.73 27.56
C ASN A 88 -5.62 29.54 28.26
N CYS A 89 -6.84 29.18 27.83
CA CYS A 89 -7.68 28.18 28.51
C CYS A 89 -7.73 26.86 27.72
N GLU A 90 -7.12 25.80 28.26
CA GLU A 90 -7.11 24.48 27.61
C GLU A 90 -8.49 23.87 27.42
N ASN A 91 -9.41 24.11 28.36
CA ASN A 91 -10.77 23.56 28.28
C ASN A 91 -11.57 24.22 27.15
N GLU A 92 -11.41 25.53 26.94
CA GLU A 92 -12.01 26.23 25.79
C GLU A 92 -11.42 25.73 24.47
N MET A 93 -10.10 25.45 24.41
CA MET A 93 -9.47 24.83 23.23
C MET A 93 -10.05 23.44 22.94
N LYS A 94 -10.14 22.58 23.97
CA LYS A 94 -10.76 21.24 23.85
C LYS A 94 -12.20 21.32 23.36
N PHE A 95 -12.98 22.27 23.88
CA PHE A 95 -14.35 22.52 23.43
C PHE A 95 -14.41 22.93 21.96
N ALA A 96 -13.56 23.85 21.52
CA ALA A 96 -13.48 24.27 20.11
C ALA A 96 -13.16 23.08 19.18
N TYR A 97 -12.23 22.20 19.57
CA TYR A 97 -11.93 20.98 18.80
C TYR A 97 -13.11 20.02 18.73
N ILE A 98 -13.79 19.78 19.86
CA ILE A 98 -14.98 18.92 19.89
C ILE A 98 -16.07 19.51 18.99
N PHE A 99 -16.28 20.83 19.04
CA PHE A 99 -17.24 21.53 18.20
C PHE A 99 -16.96 21.29 16.71
N ILE A 100 -15.75 21.59 16.23
CA ILE A 100 -15.47 21.48 14.78
C ILE A 100 -15.53 20.04 14.29
N ILE A 101 -15.09 19.07 15.09
CA ILE A 101 -15.19 17.64 14.76
C ILE A 101 -16.67 17.23 14.65
N LYS A 102 -17.51 17.61 15.62
CA LYS A 102 -18.95 17.31 15.58
C LYS A 102 -19.65 18.01 14.42
N ALA A 103 -19.29 19.27 14.15
CA ALA A 103 -19.83 20.05 13.04
C ALA A 103 -19.50 19.40 11.69
N ILE A 104 -18.23 19.01 11.46
CA ILE A 104 -17.84 18.33 10.22
C ILE A 104 -18.58 17.01 10.06
N ASN A 105 -18.69 16.20 11.13
CA ASN A 105 -19.46 14.95 11.10
C ASN A 105 -20.93 15.20 10.74
N PHE A 106 -21.56 16.22 11.33
CA PHE A 106 -22.93 16.60 10.99
C PHE A 106 -23.05 17.03 9.52
N ILE A 107 -22.14 17.88 9.04
CA ILE A 107 -22.14 18.42 7.67
C ILE A 107 -22.04 17.29 6.64
N VAL A 108 -21.14 16.31 6.83
CA VAL A 108 -21.01 15.18 5.90
C VAL A 108 -22.11 14.12 6.08
N GLY A 109 -22.99 14.30 7.07
CA GLY A 109 -24.02 13.32 7.44
C GLY A 109 -23.43 12.03 8.00
N ALA A 110 -22.39 12.09 8.84
CA ALA A 110 -21.80 10.89 9.41
C ALA A 110 -22.74 10.21 10.42
N LYS A 111 -23.16 8.98 10.10
CA LYS A 111 -23.87 8.05 10.97
C LYS A 111 -22.86 7.03 11.50
N ILE A 112 -22.40 7.23 12.73
CA ILE A 112 -21.32 6.43 13.31
C ILE A 112 -21.89 5.61 14.46
N THR A 113 -21.75 4.29 14.36
CA THR A 113 -22.09 3.36 15.44
C THR A 113 -20.83 3.00 16.20
N HIS A 114 -20.80 3.28 17.49
CA HIS A 114 -19.66 2.94 18.35
C HIS A 114 -19.95 1.66 19.12
N HIS A 115 -18.99 0.74 19.09
CA HIS A 115 -19.04 -0.54 19.77
C HIS A 115 -17.90 -0.63 20.78
N GLY A 116 -18.18 -1.14 21.98
CA GLY A 116 -17.21 -1.20 23.07
C GLY A 116 -16.95 0.17 23.70
N LYS A 117 -15.94 0.23 24.58
CA LYS A 117 -15.59 1.43 25.34
C LYS A 117 -14.27 2.01 24.85
N LYS A 118 -14.27 3.31 24.53
CA LYS A 118 -13.04 4.02 24.18
C LYS A 118 -12.06 4.01 25.35
N CYS A 119 -10.83 3.63 25.04
CA CYS A 119 -9.68 3.62 25.94
C CYS A 119 -9.56 4.96 26.70
N ASN A 120 -9.42 4.90 28.02
CA ASN A 120 -9.18 6.08 28.86
C ASN A 120 -8.17 5.70 29.94
N LEU A 121 -6.90 5.78 29.60
CA LEU A 121 -5.79 5.40 30.47
C LEU A 121 -5.14 6.65 31.07
N ASN A 122 -4.74 6.55 32.34
CA ASN A 122 -3.98 7.59 33.06
C ASN A 122 -2.47 7.52 32.78
N ARG A 123 -2.06 6.81 31.71
CA ARG A 123 -0.67 6.63 31.30
C ARG A 123 -0.54 6.86 29.79
N PRO A 124 0.67 7.16 29.26
CA PRO A 124 0.87 7.41 27.84
C PRO A 124 0.38 6.24 26.98
N HIS A 125 -0.43 6.55 25.97
CA HIS A 125 -0.99 5.56 25.05
C HIS A 125 -1.24 6.16 23.67
N ILE A 126 -1.32 5.30 22.66
CA ILE A 126 -1.56 5.68 21.26
C ILE A 126 -2.74 4.88 20.72
N PHE A 127 -3.67 5.57 20.07
CA PHE A 127 -4.72 4.92 19.29
C PHE A 127 -4.19 4.50 17.92
N VAL A 128 -4.48 3.27 17.53
CA VAL A 128 -4.07 2.70 16.24
C VAL A 128 -5.29 2.18 15.50
N SER A 129 -5.44 2.57 14.23
CA SER A 129 -6.57 2.15 13.38
C SER A 129 -6.12 1.81 11.96
N ASN A 130 -6.91 0.98 11.26
CA ASN A 130 -6.84 0.88 9.80
C ASN A 130 -7.24 2.21 9.15
N HIS A 131 -6.81 2.44 7.89
CA HIS A 131 -6.94 3.74 7.23
C HIS A 131 -7.54 3.63 5.83
N THR A 132 -8.63 4.33 5.58
CA THR A 132 -9.38 4.34 4.33
C THR A 132 -9.50 5.72 3.72
N SER A 133 -9.61 6.77 4.55
CA SER A 133 -9.82 8.14 4.07
C SER A 133 -9.30 9.16 5.06
N PHE A 134 -9.15 10.42 4.62
CA PHE A 134 -8.80 11.49 5.54
C PHE A 134 -9.90 11.73 6.61
N VAL A 135 -11.16 11.38 6.31
CA VAL A 135 -12.29 11.56 7.23
C VAL A 135 -12.26 10.57 8.40
N ASP A 136 -11.44 9.51 8.33
CA ASP A 136 -11.27 8.54 9.42
C ASP A 136 -10.87 9.23 10.72
N PHE A 137 -9.96 10.22 10.65
CA PHE A 137 -9.54 10.99 11.82
C PHE A 137 -10.72 11.74 12.46
N ILE A 138 -11.59 12.32 11.63
CA ILE A 138 -12.77 13.08 12.07
C ILE A 138 -13.81 12.15 12.71
N ILE A 139 -14.04 10.98 12.11
CA ILE A 139 -14.96 9.96 12.62
C ILE A 139 -14.48 9.41 13.97
N LEU A 140 -13.21 9.02 14.07
CA LEU A 140 -12.66 8.45 15.29
C LEU A 140 -12.55 9.48 16.42
N SER A 141 -12.31 10.75 16.09
CA SER A 141 -12.24 11.84 17.08
C SER A 141 -13.61 12.33 17.56
N ASN A 142 -14.71 11.85 16.98
CA ASN A 142 -16.07 12.27 17.33
C ASN A 142 -16.56 11.74 18.69
N HIS A 143 -15.91 10.71 19.24
CA HIS A 143 -16.38 10.00 20.43
C HIS A 143 -15.52 10.30 21.66
N GLY A 144 -16.16 10.84 22.70
CA GLY A 144 -15.52 11.16 23.98
C GLY A 144 -14.56 12.35 23.89
N ARG A 145 -13.28 12.07 23.61
CA ARG A 145 -12.21 13.10 23.53
C ARG A 145 -11.59 13.15 22.13
N PRO A 146 -11.19 14.34 21.66
CA PRO A 146 -10.50 14.48 20.38
C PRO A 146 -9.09 13.90 20.44
N HIS A 147 -8.53 13.59 19.27
CA HIS A 147 -7.15 13.10 19.15
C HIS A 147 -6.24 14.18 18.55
N ALA A 148 -4.93 14.00 18.77
CA ALA A 148 -3.91 14.59 17.91
C ALA A 148 -3.55 13.59 16.80
N CYS A 149 -3.25 14.08 15.60
CA CYS A 149 -2.94 13.25 14.43
C CYS A 149 -1.45 13.28 14.10
N VAL A 150 -0.94 12.19 13.54
CA VAL A 150 0.33 12.16 12.81
C VAL A 150 0.04 12.15 11.32
N SER A 151 0.36 13.25 10.63
CA SER A 151 0.08 13.39 9.19
C SER A 151 1.31 13.82 8.40
N GLU A 152 1.41 13.29 7.18
CA GLU A 152 2.29 13.84 6.16
C GLU A 152 1.71 15.20 5.72
N ASN A 153 2.57 16.21 5.61
CA ASN A 153 2.19 17.54 5.17
C ASN A 153 1.89 17.48 3.66
N HIS A 154 0.65 17.81 3.30
CA HIS A 154 0.21 17.95 1.92
C HIS A 154 -0.10 19.42 1.68
N GLY A 155 0.49 20.03 0.64
CA GLY A 155 0.22 21.43 0.29
C GLY A 155 -1.23 21.70 -0.13
N GLY A 156 -1.51 22.97 -0.46
CA GLY A 156 -2.81 23.41 -0.94
C GLY A 156 -3.89 23.41 0.15
N LEU A 157 -5.13 23.08 -0.23
CA LEU A 157 -6.30 23.13 0.66
C LEU A 157 -6.18 22.21 1.89
N PHE A 158 -5.50 21.07 1.75
CA PHE A 158 -5.26 20.17 2.89
C PHE A 158 -4.44 20.88 3.97
N TYR A 159 -3.31 21.50 3.61
CA TYR A 159 -2.47 22.23 4.56
C TYR A 159 -3.24 23.33 5.28
N LEU A 160 -4.04 24.10 4.54
CA LEU A 160 -4.86 25.17 5.10
C LEU A 160 -5.83 24.64 6.16
N LEU A 161 -6.64 23.63 5.81
CA LEU A 161 -7.62 23.05 6.73
C LEU A 161 -6.95 22.31 7.89
N PHE A 162 -5.86 21.58 7.62
CA PHE A 162 -5.10 20.88 8.64
C PHE A 162 -4.54 21.87 9.67
N ASN A 163 -3.92 22.96 9.23
CA ASN A 163 -3.38 23.96 10.16
C ASN A 163 -4.47 24.71 10.92
N LEU A 164 -5.56 25.04 10.25
CA LEU A 164 -6.69 25.71 10.90
C LEU A 164 -7.28 24.82 12.00
N ILE A 165 -7.61 23.57 11.68
CA ILE A 165 -8.32 22.65 12.57
C ILE A 165 -7.38 22.00 13.60
N LEU A 166 -6.15 21.67 13.21
CA LEU A 166 -5.24 20.83 14.00
C LEU A 166 -3.93 21.52 14.37
N GLY A 167 -3.63 22.71 13.83
CA GLY A 167 -2.33 23.37 14.04
C GLY A 167 -2.01 23.71 15.49
N LYS A 168 -3.01 23.77 16.37
CA LYS A 168 -2.85 24.05 17.81
C LYS A 168 -3.21 22.87 18.73
N ASN A 169 -3.69 21.74 18.19
CA ASN A 169 -4.17 20.61 19.01
C ASN A 169 -3.05 19.61 19.38
N GLY A 170 -1.79 19.93 19.04
CA GLY A 170 -0.65 19.06 19.23
C GLY A 170 -0.43 18.03 18.10
N SER A 171 -1.18 18.10 17.00
CA SER A 171 -0.93 17.22 15.84
C SER A 171 0.45 17.45 15.25
N ILE A 172 1.08 16.35 14.82
CA ILE A 172 2.45 16.34 14.31
C ILE A 172 2.40 16.24 12.78
N ALA A 173 2.81 17.33 12.13
CA ALA A 173 2.97 17.37 10.68
C ALA A 173 4.43 17.06 10.28
N PHE A 174 4.60 16.25 9.24
CA PHE A 174 5.93 15.86 8.73
C PHE A 174 6.07 16.11 7.24
N LYS A 175 7.23 16.58 6.80
CA LYS A 175 7.56 16.60 5.37
C LYS A 175 7.82 15.18 4.87
N ARG A 176 7.59 14.93 3.58
CA ARG A 176 7.86 13.61 2.98
C ARG A 176 9.32 13.18 3.09
N SER A 177 10.26 14.13 3.06
CA SER A 177 11.69 13.89 3.32
C SER A 177 11.96 13.47 4.78
N GLU A 178 11.32 14.13 5.74
CA GLU A 178 11.42 13.77 7.17
C GLU A 178 10.76 12.42 7.47
N LYS A 179 9.73 12.01 6.73
CA LYS A 179 9.11 10.68 6.87
C LYS A 179 10.08 9.55 6.54
N LEU A 180 11.07 9.80 5.67
CA LEU A 180 12.16 8.85 5.41
C LEU A 180 13.08 8.75 6.63
N ASP A 181 13.22 9.84 7.38
CA ASP A 181 13.96 9.91 8.64
C ASP A 181 13.08 9.47 9.83
N ARG A 182 12.85 8.16 9.89
CA ARG A 182 11.99 7.51 10.91
C ARG A 182 12.38 7.87 12.35
N ALA A 183 13.65 8.17 12.60
CA ALA A 183 14.15 8.55 13.92
C ALA A 183 13.52 9.87 14.40
N LYS A 184 13.48 10.89 13.54
CA LYS A 184 12.86 12.19 13.85
C LYS A 184 11.36 12.07 14.12
N VAL A 185 10.65 11.22 13.37
CA VAL A 185 9.21 10.97 13.59
C VAL A 185 8.99 10.36 14.98
N LYS A 186 9.78 9.33 15.32
CA LYS A 186 9.72 8.63 16.61
C LYS A 186 10.01 9.59 17.77
N GLU A 187 11.01 10.45 17.62
CA GLU A 187 11.36 11.44 18.63
C GLU A 187 10.22 12.44 18.89
N LYS A 188 9.62 13.01 17.84
CA LYS A 188 8.47 13.92 18.01
C LYS A 188 7.29 13.23 18.69
N MET A 189 7.04 11.95 18.39
CA MET A 189 6.00 11.16 19.07
C MET A 189 6.32 10.95 20.55
N LYS A 190 7.57 10.62 20.91
CA LYS A 190 8.01 10.50 22.32
C LYS A 190 7.83 11.81 23.08
N ILE A 191 8.25 12.93 22.48
CA ILE A 191 8.08 14.26 23.08
C ILE A 191 6.59 14.55 23.30
N HIS A 192 5.72 14.27 22.33
CA HIS A 192 4.28 14.48 22.49
C HIS A 192 3.68 13.66 23.65
N LEU A 193 4.07 12.39 23.75
CA LEU A 193 3.60 11.47 24.80
C LEU A 193 4.04 11.90 26.20
N ALA A 194 5.23 12.52 26.33
CA ALA A 194 5.73 13.02 27.61
C ALA A 194 4.95 14.23 28.15
N HIS A 195 4.39 15.07 27.26
CA HIS A 195 3.73 16.32 27.64
C HIS A 195 2.22 16.20 27.94
N ASN A 196 1.70 14.98 28.14
CA ASN A 196 0.29 14.69 28.46
C ASN A 196 -0.74 15.46 27.60
N LYS A 197 -0.44 15.62 26.31
CA LYS A 197 -1.32 16.28 25.32
C LYS A 197 -2.49 15.37 24.94
N LEU A 198 -3.36 15.84 24.02
CA LEU A 198 -4.40 15.00 23.43
C LEU A 198 -3.82 13.66 22.95
N PRO A 199 -4.55 12.54 23.14
CA PRO A 199 -4.07 11.22 22.76
C PRO A 199 -3.77 11.17 21.26
N LEU A 200 -2.64 10.54 20.89
CA LEU A 200 -2.27 10.40 19.48
C LEU A 200 -3.12 9.33 18.80
N LEU A 201 -3.59 9.63 17.60
CA LEU A 201 -4.19 8.68 16.67
C LEU A 201 -3.24 8.49 15.48
N VAL A 202 -2.83 7.24 15.26
CA VAL A 202 -1.87 6.86 14.24
C VAL A 202 -2.49 5.81 13.32
N PHE A 203 -2.27 6.00 12.02
CA PHE A 203 -2.65 5.07 10.97
C PHE A 203 -1.40 4.35 10.45
N PRO A 204 -0.98 3.24 11.06
CA PRO A 204 0.31 2.60 10.78
C PRO A 204 0.40 1.99 9.38
N GLU A 205 -0.69 1.88 8.62
CA GLU A 205 -0.64 1.51 7.20
C GLU A 205 0.20 2.50 6.37
N GLY A 206 0.27 3.77 6.81
CA GLY A 206 1.03 4.82 6.15
C GLY A 206 0.47 5.27 4.78
N THR A 207 -0.66 4.69 4.37
CA THR A 207 -1.44 5.02 3.17
C THR A 207 -2.90 4.63 3.40
N CYS A 208 -3.81 5.20 2.60
CA CYS A 208 -5.21 4.76 2.60
C CYS A 208 -5.38 3.47 1.79
N VAL A 209 -6.23 2.57 2.30
CA VAL A 209 -6.61 1.25 1.76
C VAL A 209 -8.14 1.16 1.66
N ASN A 210 -8.66 0.36 0.73
CA ASN A 210 -10.08 0.36 0.35
C ASN A 210 -11.08 -0.26 1.35
N ASN A 211 -10.75 -0.42 2.63
CA ASN A 211 -11.63 -0.95 3.68
C ASN A 211 -12.21 -2.37 3.43
N LYS A 212 -11.66 -3.12 2.47
CA LYS A 212 -11.84 -4.57 2.32
C LYS A 212 -10.61 -5.33 2.78
N TYR A 213 -9.44 -4.72 2.61
CA TYR A 213 -8.15 -5.25 2.97
C TYR A 213 -7.50 -4.37 4.04
N SER A 214 -6.55 -4.94 4.77
CA SER A 214 -5.57 -4.20 5.56
C SER A 214 -4.17 -4.55 5.07
N VAL A 215 -3.30 -3.54 5.01
CA VAL A 215 -1.90 -3.70 4.57
C VAL A 215 -0.97 -3.74 5.77
N MET A 216 0.28 -4.14 5.56
CA MET A 216 1.28 -4.21 6.63
C MET A 216 1.37 -2.91 7.43
N PHE A 217 1.33 -3.05 8.75
CA PHE A 217 1.50 -1.95 9.68
C PHE A 217 2.99 -1.61 9.83
N GLN A 218 3.33 -0.33 9.76
CA GLN A 218 4.70 0.12 9.96
C GLN A 218 5.10 -0.02 11.43
N LYS A 219 6.22 -0.69 11.68
CA LYS A 219 6.74 -0.99 13.03
C LYS A 219 7.03 0.25 13.91
N GLY A 220 7.20 1.44 13.32
CA GLY A 220 7.71 2.62 14.04
C GLY A 220 6.88 3.03 15.26
N VAL A 221 5.55 2.87 15.21
CA VAL A 221 4.67 3.16 16.36
C VAL A 221 4.77 2.08 17.46
N PHE A 222 5.03 0.82 17.07
CA PHE A 222 5.13 -0.34 17.96
C PHE A 222 6.50 -0.48 18.61
N GLU A 223 7.48 0.31 18.18
CA GLU A 223 8.77 0.43 18.87
C GLU A 223 8.74 1.44 20.03
N LEU A 224 7.63 2.14 20.21
CA LEU A 224 7.41 3.00 21.37
C LEU A 224 6.93 2.12 22.53
N ASP A 225 7.57 2.24 23.68
CA ASP A 225 7.24 1.44 24.86
C ASP A 225 6.05 2.05 25.61
N VAL A 226 4.89 2.05 24.95
CA VAL A 226 3.63 2.63 25.42
C VAL A 226 2.45 1.73 25.05
N ASP A 227 1.33 1.89 25.76
CA ASP A 227 0.12 1.13 25.46
C ASP A 227 -0.46 1.52 24.10
N ILE A 228 -0.88 0.52 23.33
CA ILE A 228 -1.61 0.72 22.08
C ILE A 228 -3.09 0.49 22.37
N CYS A 229 -3.96 1.44 22.04
CA CYS A 229 -5.41 1.25 22.07
C CYS A 229 -5.90 0.98 20.63
N PRO A 230 -6.14 -0.28 20.24
CA PRO A 230 -6.55 -0.62 18.89
C PRO A 230 -7.98 -0.15 18.61
N VAL A 231 -8.25 0.24 17.37
CA VAL A 231 -9.57 0.64 16.90
C VAL A 231 -9.81 0.04 15.51
N SER A 232 -10.94 -0.63 15.33
CA SER A 232 -11.35 -1.10 14.01
C SER A 232 -12.38 -0.17 13.41
N LEU A 233 -12.14 0.31 12.19
CA LEU A 233 -13.04 1.16 11.43
C LEU A 233 -13.56 0.41 10.20
N LYS A 234 -14.86 0.14 10.17
CA LYS A 234 -15.54 -0.50 9.03
C LYS A 234 -16.60 0.44 8.46
N TYR A 235 -16.50 0.75 7.18
CA TYR A 235 -17.50 1.54 6.48
C TYR A 235 -18.58 0.62 5.88
N LYS A 236 -19.83 1.06 5.95
CA LYS A 236 -20.91 0.49 5.13
C LYS A 236 -20.86 1.17 3.77
N ARG A 237 -20.33 0.47 2.78
CA ARG A 237 -20.02 1.02 1.44
C ARG A 237 -21.19 0.87 0.44
N THR A 238 -22.43 0.89 0.93
CA THR A 238 -23.64 0.68 0.11
C THR A 238 -23.90 1.85 -0.83
N LEU A 239 -23.87 3.09 -0.30
CA LEU A 239 -24.22 4.30 -1.04
C LEU A 239 -23.03 5.12 -1.53
N MET A 240 -21.83 4.87 -0.98
CA MET A 240 -20.60 5.54 -1.39
C MET A 240 -19.35 4.75 -1.05
N ASP A 241 -18.23 5.14 -1.65
CA ASP A 241 -16.91 4.63 -1.32
C ASP A 241 -16.05 5.71 -0.66
N PRO A 242 -15.78 5.64 0.65
CA PRO A 242 -14.94 6.62 1.33
C PRO A 242 -13.46 6.50 0.96
N TYR A 243 -13.05 5.42 0.26
CA TYR A 243 -11.66 5.17 -0.06
C TYR A 243 -11.00 6.33 -0.83
N TRP A 244 -9.97 6.92 -0.22
CA TRP A 244 -9.21 7.99 -0.84
C TRP A 244 -7.92 7.47 -1.48
N ASN A 245 -7.82 7.58 -2.81
CA ASN A 245 -6.58 7.33 -3.52
C ASN A 245 -5.91 8.63 -3.95
N ARG A 246 -4.95 9.10 -3.14
CA ARG A 246 -4.17 10.33 -3.39
C ARG A 246 -3.49 10.43 -4.77
N ARG A 247 -3.26 9.30 -5.45
CA ARG A 247 -2.68 9.28 -6.82
C ARG A 247 -3.70 9.55 -7.92
N LYS A 248 -4.97 9.21 -7.67
CA LYS A 248 -6.06 9.37 -8.64
C LYS A 248 -6.89 10.62 -8.35
N GLN A 249 -7.00 11.02 -7.08
CA GLN A 249 -7.88 12.10 -6.64
C GLN A 249 -7.17 13.01 -5.64
N GLY A 250 -7.10 14.30 -5.95
CA GLY A 250 -6.61 15.32 -5.02
C GLY A 250 -7.55 15.51 -3.82
N PHE A 251 -7.04 16.12 -2.75
CA PHE A 251 -7.80 16.32 -1.51
C PHE A 251 -9.11 17.10 -1.74
N ALA A 252 -9.06 18.23 -2.44
CA ALA A 252 -10.25 19.06 -2.68
C ALA A 252 -11.33 18.31 -3.47
N LEU A 253 -10.93 17.53 -4.48
CA LEU A 253 -11.84 16.72 -5.27
C LEU A 253 -12.44 15.57 -4.44
N HIS A 254 -11.69 14.99 -3.51
CA HIS A 254 -12.22 13.97 -2.59
C HIS A 254 -13.15 14.57 -1.52
N LEU A 255 -12.82 15.76 -1.02
CA LEU A 255 -13.71 16.51 -0.13
C LEU A 255 -15.03 16.83 -0.84
N LEU A 256 -15.00 17.36 -2.06
CA LEU A 256 -16.20 17.61 -2.86
C LEU A 256 -17.01 16.32 -3.11
N TYR A 257 -16.32 15.21 -3.38
CA TYR A 257 -16.96 13.90 -3.50
C TYR A 257 -17.74 13.56 -2.22
N LEU A 258 -17.12 13.62 -1.03
CA LEU A 258 -17.78 13.32 0.25
C LEU A 258 -18.94 14.29 0.53
N MET A 259 -18.77 15.58 0.26
CA MET A 259 -19.78 16.62 0.47
C MET A 259 -21.03 16.44 -0.40
N THR A 260 -20.91 15.76 -1.55
CA THR A 260 -22.03 15.44 -2.43
C THR A 260 -22.67 14.07 -2.14
N ARG A 261 -22.10 13.22 -1.27
CA ARG A 261 -22.69 11.92 -0.93
C ARG A 261 -23.80 12.07 0.09
N TRP A 262 -24.81 11.21 0.06
CA TRP A 262 -25.98 11.31 0.95
C TRP A 262 -25.58 11.35 2.43
N TYR A 263 -24.83 10.36 2.88
CA TYR A 263 -24.31 10.28 4.23
C TYR A 263 -23.14 9.30 4.27
N ILE A 264 -22.35 9.37 5.34
CA ILE A 264 -21.26 8.43 5.61
C ILE A 264 -21.75 7.49 6.71
N GLU A 265 -21.63 6.18 6.52
CA GLU A 265 -22.00 5.22 7.57
C GLU A 265 -20.82 4.33 7.92
N ALA A 266 -20.51 4.25 9.22
CA ALA A 266 -19.37 3.51 9.72
C ALA A 266 -19.62 2.89 11.10
N ASP A 267 -19.10 1.70 11.29
CA ASP A 267 -18.98 1.02 12.58
C ASP A 267 -17.55 1.19 13.10
N VAL A 268 -17.46 1.66 14.34
CA VAL A 268 -16.19 1.87 15.06
C VAL A 268 -16.15 0.94 16.26
N TYR A 269 -15.20 0.01 16.28
CA TYR A 269 -15.00 -0.93 17.38
C TYR A 269 -13.81 -0.51 18.22
N TRP A 270 -14.07 -0.13 19.46
CA TRP A 270 -13.05 0.20 20.45
C TRP A 270 -12.60 -1.07 21.18
N HIS A 271 -11.29 -1.35 21.14
CA HIS A 271 -10.72 -2.53 21.77
C HIS A 271 -10.04 -2.20 23.10
N SER A 272 -9.83 -3.24 23.91
CA SER A 272 -8.99 -3.15 25.11
C SER A 272 -7.55 -2.77 24.74
N PRO A 273 -6.84 -2.02 25.61
CA PRO A 273 -5.45 -1.69 25.38
C PRO A 273 -4.58 -2.95 25.24
N ALA A 274 -3.63 -2.90 24.33
CA ALA A 274 -2.65 -3.93 24.08
C ALA A 274 -1.26 -3.43 24.45
N THR A 275 -0.55 -4.22 25.26
CA THR A 275 0.87 -4.05 25.57
C THR A 275 1.70 -5.04 24.76
N ARG A 276 2.94 -4.68 24.47
CA ARG A 276 3.93 -5.59 23.89
C ARG A 276 4.36 -6.62 24.94
N LYS A 277 4.42 -7.90 24.56
CA LYS A 277 4.91 -8.97 25.45
C LYS A 277 6.45 -8.96 25.50
N GLU A 278 7.03 -9.50 26.57
CA GLU A 278 8.50 -9.52 26.76
C GLU A 278 9.26 -10.22 25.61
N ASN A 279 8.70 -11.31 25.08
CA ASN A 279 9.30 -12.10 24.00
C ASN A 279 8.81 -11.69 22.59
N GLU A 280 8.09 -10.57 22.45
CA GLU A 280 7.48 -10.15 21.20
C GLU A 280 8.25 -8.98 20.56
N THR A 281 8.67 -9.15 19.31
CA THR A 281 9.30 -8.07 18.57
C THR A 281 8.29 -6.96 18.23
N PRO A 282 8.73 -5.71 17.99
CA PRO A 282 7.82 -4.63 17.58
C PRO A 282 7.00 -4.94 16.32
N SER A 283 7.56 -5.72 15.40
CA SER A 283 6.86 -6.13 14.17
C SER A 283 5.76 -7.13 14.49
N GLU A 284 6.06 -8.18 15.27
CA GLU A 284 5.07 -9.18 15.70
C GLU A 284 3.94 -8.55 16.52
N PHE A 285 4.27 -7.58 17.38
CA PHE A 285 3.27 -6.80 18.10
C PHE A 285 2.36 -6.03 17.15
N GLY A 286 2.95 -5.37 16.15
CA GLY A 286 2.20 -4.68 15.10
C GLY A 286 1.28 -5.62 14.32
N ASP A 287 1.76 -6.83 13.99
CA ASP A 287 0.98 -7.84 13.28
C ASP A 287 -0.15 -8.41 14.12
N ARG A 288 0.05 -8.62 15.42
CA ARG A 288 -1.00 -9.01 16.37
C ARG A 288 -2.09 -7.94 16.50
N VAL A 289 -1.70 -6.68 16.67
CA VAL A 289 -2.65 -5.56 16.73
C VAL A 289 -3.42 -5.42 15.42
N LYS A 290 -2.72 -5.57 14.28
CA LYS A 290 -3.35 -5.55 12.96
C LYS A 290 -4.33 -6.71 12.77
N ALA A 291 -3.97 -7.91 13.19
CA ALA A 291 -4.83 -9.09 13.10
C ALA A 291 -6.13 -8.87 13.88
N LEU A 292 -6.03 -8.37 15.12
CA LEU A 292 -7.20 -7.97 15.93
C LEU A 292 -8.07 -6.93 15.22
N ILE A 293 -7.45 -5.89 14.66
CA ILE A 293 -8.17 -4.82 13.96
C ILE A 293 -8.91 -5.37 12.73
N SER A 294 -8.22 -6.21 11.96
CA SER A 294 -8.70 -6.76 10.69
C SER A 294 -9.82 -7.76 10.91
N ASP A 295 -9.66 -8.66 11.88
CA ASP A 295 -10.67 -9.65 12.27
C ASP A 295 -11.97 -8.94 12.66
N LYS A 296 -11.90 -7.96 13.57
CA LYS A 296 -13.11 -7.27 14.04
C LYS A 296 -13.80 -6.42 12.97
N ALA A 297 -13.07 -5.82 12.03
CA ALA A 297 -13.66 -5.07 10.91
C ALA A 297 -14.01 -5.96 9.70
N GLY A 298 -13.75 -7.27 9.75
CA GLY A 298 -13.91 -8.16 8.59
C GLY A 298 -13.09 -7.68 7.39
N LEU A 299 -11.80 -7.42 7.62
CA LEU A 299 -10.83 -7.04 6.60
C LEU A 299 -9.91 -8.21 6.28
N ILE A 300 -9.57 -8.40 5.01
CA ILE A 300 -8.59 -9.37 4.57
C ILE A 300 -7.19 -8.86 4.95
N ASN A 301 -6.54 -9.56 5.87
CA ASN A 301 -5.23 -9.23 6.39
C ASN A 301 -4.13 -9.62 5.38
N THR A 302 -3.48 -8.64 4.75
CA THR A 302 -2.43 -8.89 3.74
C THR A 302 -1.03 -8.54 4.24
N LEU A 303 0.00 -9.28 3.83
CA LEU A 303 1.39 -9.01 4.24
C LEU A 303 2.06 -7.87 3.45
N TRP A 304 1.32 -7.22 2.54
CA TRP A 304 1.91 -6.26 1.61
C TRP A 304 2.27 -4.94 2.27
N ASN A 305 3.43 -4.39 1.89
CA ASN A 305 3.83 -3.06 2.31
C ASN A 305 3.12 -1.98 1.47
N GLY A 306 2.32 -1.13 2.11
CA GLY A 306 1.61 -0.01 1.47
C GLY A 306 2.52 0.98 0.73
N TYR A 307 3.81 1.07 1.06
CA TYR A 307 4.78 1.90 0.33
C TYR A 307 5.01 1.46 -1.12
N LEU A 308 4.71 0.21 -1.47
CA LEU A 308 4.73 -0.26 -2.87
C LEU A 308 3.69 0.48 -3.72
N LYS A 309 2.63 1.03 -3.11
CA LYS A 309 1.69 1.95 -3.76
C LYS A 309 2.40 3.23 -4.16
N SER A 310 3.35 3.70 -3.33
CA SER A 310 4.26 4.86 -3.39
C SER A 310 5.31 4.92 -4.49
N SER A 311 6.00 3.81 -4.54
CA SER A 311 7.12 3.52 -5.41
C SER A 311 6.80 2.14 -5.92
N PRO A 312 6.14 2.02 -7.10
CA PRO A 312 6.12 0.71 -7.73
C PRO A 312 7.58 0.32 -7.81
N ALA A 313 7.89 -0.93 -7.48
CA ALA A 313 9.24 -1.43 -7.60
C ALA A 313 9.55 -1.55 -9.10
N LEU A 314 9.48 -0.45 -9.87
CA LEU A 314 9.71 -0.37 -11.31
C LEU A 314 11.10 -0.94 -11.58
N LYS A 315 12.06 -0.53 -10.76
CA LYS A 315 13.39 -1.11 -10.76
C LYS A 315 13.36 -2.62 -10.51
N GLU A 316 12.68 -3.11 -9.47
CA GLU A 316 12.66 -4.57 -9.21
C GLU A 316 11.89 -5.36 -10.29
N ARG A 317 10.80 -4.81 -10.83
CA ARG A 317 10.04 -5.36 -11.96
C ARG A 317 10.93 -5.46 -13.19
N ASP A 318 11.67 -4.40 -13.48
CA ASP A 318 12.54 -4.36 -14.66
C ASP A 318 13.75 -5.29 -14.46
N LEU A 319 14.29 -5.40 -13.24
CA LEU A 319 15.30 -6.41 -12.90
C LEU A 319 14.75 -7.83 -13.01
N LEU A 320 13.51 -8.08 -12.58
CA LEU A 320 12.85 -9.39 -12.70
C LEU A 320 12.56 -9.73 -14.17
N LYS A 321 12.19 -8.76 -14.99
CA LYS A 321 12.09 -8.92 -16.45
C LYS A 321 13.43 -9.27 -17.08
N VAL A 322 14.52 -8.60 -16.67
CA VAL A 322 15.88 -8.92 -17.11
C VAL A 322 16.24 -10.36 -16.71
N ALA A 323 15.95 -10.74 -15.47
CA ALA A 323 16.19 -12.08 -14.96
C ALA A 323 15.44 -13.14 -15.78
N PHE A 324 14.13 -12.93 -16.00
CA PHE A 324 13.29 -13.79 -16.82
C PHE A 324 13.85 -13.96 -18.24
N ILE A 325 14.13 -12.84 -18.94
CA ILE A 325 14.62 -12.87 -20.32
C ILE A 325 15.96 -13.61 -20.41
N LYS A 326 16.88 -13.33 -19.48
CA LYS A 326 18.19 -14.01 -19.46
C LYS A 326 18.08 -15.50 -19.18
N THR A 327 17.25 -15.90 -18.21
CA THR A 327 17.05 -17.31 -17.89
C THR A 327 16.41 -18.03 -19.07
N TYR A 328 15.40 -17.43 -19.70
CA TYR A 328 14.76 -17.98 -20.89
C TYR A 328 15.72 -18.11 -22.09
N CYS A 329 16.53 -17.08 -22.38
CA CYS A 329 17.54 -17.14 -23.46
C CYS A 329 18.61 -18.21 -23.21
N LEU A 330 19.10 -18.34 -21.97
CA LEU A 330 20.09 -19.37 -21.63
C LEU A 330 19.54 -20.78 -21.82
N LEU A 331 18.30 -21.03 -21.38
CA LEU A 331 17.66 -22.31 -21.59
C LEU A 331 17.52 -22.60 -23.08
N ARG A 332 17.13 -21.60 -23.88
CA ARG A 332 17.05 -21.71 -25.34
C ARG A 332 18.37 -22.13 -25.96
N GLU A 333 19.47 -21.50 -25.57
CA GLU A 333 20.80 -21.83 -26.09
C GLU A 333 21.25 -23.24 -25.67
N CYS A 334 21.01 -23.65 -24.43
CA CYS A 334 21.36 -24.99 -23.94
C CYS A 334 20.60 -26.13 -24.65
N TYR A 335 19.34 -25.87 -25.06
CA TYR A 335 18.58 -26.83 -25.87
C TYR A 335 19.10 -26.93 -27.30
N ILE A 336 19.50 -25.81 -27.91
CA ILE A 336 20.05 -25.79 -29.28
C ILE A 336 21.38 -26.55 -29.36
N GLU A 337 22.22 -26.49 -28.32
CA GLU A 337 23.51 -27.21 -28.31
C GLU A 337 23.39 -28.73 -28.14
N LYS A 338 22.25 -29.27 -27.69
CA LYS A 338 22.05 -30.71 -27.47
C LYS A 338 21.53 -31.47 -28.71
N GLU A 339 20.85 -30.81 -29.64
CA GLU A 339 20.38 -31.45 -30.88
C GLU A 339 21.25 -31.03 -32.07
N GLU A 340 22.06 -31.96 -32.57
CA GLU A 340 22.89 -31.81 -33.77
C GLU A 340 22.05 -31.89 -35.07
N TYR A 341 20.90 -31.20 -35.12
CA TYR A 341 19.99 -31.22 -36.28
C TYR A 341 20.00 -29.88 -37.03
N LYS A 342 20.25 -29.96 -38.35
CA LYS A 342 19.99 -28.89 -39.32
C LYS A 342 18.48 -28.57 -39.33
N PHE A 343 18.05 -27.55 -38.60
CA PHE A 343 16.66 -27.10 -38.65
C PHE A 343 16.47 -25.83 -39.48
N THR A 344 15.75 -25.99 -40.58
CA THR A 344 14.93 -24.97 -41.21
C THR A 344 13.71 -24.68 -40.32
N THR A 345 13.40 -23.40 -40.11
CA THR A 345 12.12 -22.83 -39.62
C THR A 345 11.64 -23.13 -38.18
N HIS A 346 11.90 -22.16 -37.30
CA HIS A 346 10.94 -21.48 -36.40
C HIS A 346 10.11 -22.18 -35.28
N LYS A 347 10.32 -23.44 -34.90
CA LYS A 347 9.57 -24.02 -33.75
C LYS A 347 10.49 -24.72 -32.73
N MET A 348 10.86 -24.01 -31.66
CA MET A 348 11.51 -24.63 -30.50
C MET A 348 10.74 -24.27 -29.23
N PHE A 349 10.27 -25.31 -28.52
CA PHE A 349 9.42 -25.24 -27.32
C PHE A 349 10.27 -25.54 -26.09
N LEU A 350 10.31 -24.61 -25.13
CA LEU A 350 11.23 -24.63 -23.97
C LEU A 350 10.55 -24.90 -22.65
N PHE A 351 9.25 -24.66 -22.54
CA PHE A 351 8.54 -24.76 -21.27
C PHE A 351 8.02 -26.17 -20.99
N GLY A 352 8.04 -27.05 -22.00
CA GLY A 352 7.64 -28.45 -21.84
C GLY A 352 8.64 -29.36 -21.14
N SER A 353 9.87 -28.90 -20.94
CA SER A 353 11.00 -29.76 -20.59
C SER A 353 11.58 -29.50 -19.21
N ILE A 354 11.07 -28.50 -18.47
CA ILE A 354 11.56 -28.08 -17.16
C ILE A 354 10.36 -27.88 -16.24
N GLN A 355 10.39 -28.47 -15.05
CA GLN A 355 9.36 -28.26 -14.02
C GLN A 355 9.27 -26.77 -13.65
N TYR A 356 8.04 -26.26 -13.55
CA TYR A 356 7.76 -24.84 -13.32
C TYR A 356 8.48 -24.26 -12.09
N GLU A 357 8.46 -24.98 -10.96
CA GLU A 357 9.12 -24.55 -9.73
C GLU A 357 10.63 -24.34 -9.95
N VAL A 358 11.26 -25.20 -10.75
CA VAL A 358 12.68 -25.13 -11.07
C VAL A 358 12.98 -23.91 -11.95
N PHE A 359 12.13 -23.66 -12.95
CA PHE A 359 12.27 -22.47 -13.81
C PHE A 359 12.09 -21.18 -13.01
N LEU A 360 11.08 -21.14 -12.14
CA LEU A 360 10.83 -20.00 -11.28
C LEU A 360 11.98 -19.78 -10.28
N LEU A 361 12.49 -20.85 -9.66
CA LEU A 361 13.65 -20.78 -8.77
C LEU A 361 14.89 -20.24 -9.48
N GLU A 362 15.12 -20.63 -10.73
CA GLU A 362 16.26 -20.13 -11.50
C GLU A 362 16.07 -18.65 -11.88
N ILE A 363 14.85 -18.21 -12.21
CA ILE A 363 14.55 -16.78 -12.39
C ILE A 363 14.81 -16.00 -11.10
N LEU A 364 14.33 -16.50 -9.96
CA LEU A 364 14.47 -15.84 -8.67
C LEU A 364 15.94 -15.75 -8.25
N LYS A 365 16.71 -16.82 -8.46
CA LYS A 365 18.16 -16.84 -8.23
C LYS A 365 18.88 -15.82 -9.11
N ARG A 366 18.55 -15.77 -10.40
CA ARG A 366 19.09 -14.80 -11.36
C ARG A 366 18.71 -13.37 -10.98
N TYR A 367 17.50 -13.17 -10.50
CA TYR A 367 17.02 -11.89 -9.97
C TYR A 367 17.85 -11.47 -8.75
N HIS A 368 18.12 -12.38 -7.81
CA HIS A 368 18.98 -12.11 -6.66
C HIS A 368 20.41 -11.76 -7.08
N ASP A 369 20.98 -12.49 -8.04
CA ASP A 369 22.30 -12.17 -8.60
C ASP A 369 22.32 -10.76 -9.19
N ILE A 370 21.33 -10.41 -10.03
CA ILE A 370 21.21 -9.09 -10.65
C ILE A 370 21.00 -7.99 -9.59
N LYS A 371 20.21 -8.28 -8.56
CA LYS A 371 19.94 -7.35 -7.45
C LYS A 371 21.19 -7.07 -6.60
N SER A 372 22.13 -8.01 -6.54
CA SER A 372 23.41 -7.87 -5.83
C SER A 372 24.42 -6.97 -6.56
N LEU A 373 24.22 -6.70 -7.86
CA LEU A 373 25.10 -5.86 -8.68
C LEU A 373 25.04 -4.38 -8.28
N GLN A 374 26.04 -3.60 -8.69
CA GLN A 374 26.05 -2.16 -8.44
C GLN A 374 24.89 -1.45 -9.18
N PRO A 375 24.33 -0.34 -8.65
CA PRO A 375 23.20 0.34 -9.27
C PRO A 375 23.41 0.75 -10.73
N VAL A 376 24.66 1.07 -11.11
CA VAL A 376 25.03 1.43 -12.49
C VAL A 376 24.86 0.23 -13.42
N GLU A 377 25.33 -0.95 -13.01
CA GLU A 377 25.23 -2.19 -13.79
C GLU A 377 23.78 -2.66 -13.94
N GLN A 378 22.98 -2.52 -12.88
CA GLN A 378 21.54 -2.78 -12.92
C GLN A 378 20.84 -1.91 -13.97
N ASN A 379 21.16 -0.62 -14.02
CA ASN A 379 20.56 0.32 -14.98
C ASN A 379 21.00 0.04 -16.43
N THR A 380 22.25 -0.37 -16.64
CA THR A 380 22.76 -0.81 -17.95
C THR A 380 22.04 -2.07 -18.45
N LEU A 381 21.77 -3.02 -17.56
CA LEU A 381 21.01 -4.21 -17.91
C LEU A 381 19.56 -3.88 -18.30
N ILE A 382 18.90 -3.00 -17.55
CA ILE A 382 17.54 -2.55 -17.85
C ILE A 382 17.50 -1.82 -19.21
N SER A 383 18.45 -0.91 -19.48
CA SER A 383 18.50 -0.17 -20.74
C SER A 383 18.79 -1.04 -21.95
N SER A 384 19.60 -2.10 -21.78
CA SER A 384 19.91 -3.07 -22.85
C SER A 384 18.69 -3.82 -23.37
N ILE A 385 17.67 -4.01 -22.52
CA ILE A 385 16.41 -4.69 -22.89
C ILE A 385 15.44 -3.72 -23.54
N ASN A 386 15.35 -2.49 -23.04
CA ASN A 386 14.44 -1.48 -23.62
C ASN A 386 14.87 -1.02 -25.02
N THR A 387 16.15 -1.16 -25.37
CA THR A 387 16.71 -0.81 -26.70
C THR A 387 16.69 -1.97 -27.70
N CYS A 388 16.53 -3.21 -27.24
CA CYS A 388 16.31 -4.36 -28.10
C CYS A 388 14.82 -4.57 -28.31
N SER A 389 14.31 -4.36 -29.54
CA SER A 389 13.05 -4.99 -29.92
C SER A 389 13.20 -6.49 -29.67
N LEU A 390 12.22 -7.14 -29.05
CA LEU A 390 12.22 -8.60 -28.81
C LEU A 390 12.65 -9.36 -30.08
N VAL A 391 12.27 -8.85 -31.26
CA VAL A 391 12.66 -9.32 -32.59
C VAL A 391 14.19 -9.37 -32.84
N ARG A 392 14.99 -8.42 -32.35
CA ARG A 392 16.46 -8.41 -32.53
C ARG A 392 17.21 -9.40 -31.62
N LEU A 393 16.66 -9.73 -30.45
CA LEU A 393 17.20 -10.78 -29.58
C LEU A 393 17.05 -12.18 -30.20
N PHE A 394 16.01 -12.39 -31.02
CA PHE A 394 15.79 -13.65 -31.73
C PHE A 394 16.62 -13.82 -33.01
N ASN A 395 17.23 -12.75 -33.54
CA ASN A 395 17.91 -12.74 -34.85
C ASN A 395 19.45 -12.61 -34.79
N LYS A 396 20.09 -12.50 -33.62
CA LYS A 396 21.55 -12.57 -33.56
C LYS A 396 22.02 -14.03 -33.61
N LYS A 397 22.37 -14.50 -34.82
CA LYS A 397 23.13 -15.75 -35.04
C LYS A 397 24.56 -15.76 -34.45
N LYS A 398 24.97 -14.75 -33.66
CA LYS A 398 26.26 -14.73 -32.95
C LYS A 398 26.13 -13.95 -31.64
N CYS A 399 26.32 -14.63 -30.50
CA CYS A 399 26.69 -14.02 -29.22
C CYS A 399 27.94 -13.15 -29.46
N SER A 400 27.88 -11.84 -29.18
CA SER A 400 29.06 -10.96 -29.24
C SER A 400 30.01 -11.14 -28.04
N CYS A 401 29.85 -12.27 -27.34
CA CYS A 401 30.59 -12.67 -26.15
C CYS A 401 32.03 -13.10 -26.48
N LYS A 402 32.41 -13.13 -27.77
CA LYS A 402 33.77 -13.41 -28.26
C LYS A 402 34.62 -12.16 -28.59
N ALA A 403 34.09 -10.94 -28.47
CA ALA A 403 34.79 -9.75 -29.00
C ALA A 403 35.46 -8.82 -27.96
N HIS A 404 35.38 -9.10 -26.65
CA HIS A 404 36.13 -8.34 -25.64
C HIS A 404 37.02 -9.25 -24.80
N ILE A 405 37.97 -9.90 -25.46
CA ILE A 405 39.21 -10.36 -24.82
C ILE A 405 40.32 -9.47 -25.34
N THR A 406 40.36 -8.22 -24.86
CA THR A 406 41.55 -7.39 -24.97
C THR A 406 42.48 -7.74 -23.79
N LYS A 407 43.71 -8.10 -24.17
CA LYS A 407 44.84 -8.46 -23.30
C LYS A 407 45.07 -7.39 -22.23
N LYS A 408 44.59 -7.56 -20.99
CA LYS A 408 45.20 -7.10 -19.72
C LYS A 408 44.27 -7.36 -18.52
N SER A 409 44.19 -8.62 -18.07
CA SER A 409 43.94 -8.99 -16.66
C SER A 409 44.08 -10.50 -16.48
N LYS A 410 45.29 -11.01 -16.74
CA LYS A 410 45.68 -12.32 -16.20
C LYS A 410 45.87 -12.16 -14.69
N ASN A 411 44.81 -12.28 -13.90
CA ASN A 411 44.78 -12.96 -12.60
C ASN A 411 43.50 -12.65 -11.82
N ARG A 412 42.92 -13.72 -11.25
CA ARG A 412 41.74 -13.78 -10.36
C ARG A 412 40.40 -13.51 -11.04
N TYR A 413 39.86 -14.55 -11.68
CA TYR A 413 38.56 -15.18 -11.37
C TYR A 413 38.41 -16.34 -12.36
N LYS A 414 39.07 -17.46 -12.07
CA LYS A 414 38.72 -18.75 -12.69
C LYS A 414 37.34 -19.11 -12.13
N PHE A 415 36.27 -18.80 -12.85
CA PHE A 415 34.99 -19.51 -12.67
C PHE A 415 35.19 -20.95 -13.17
N LYS A 416 35.92 -21.75 -12.40
CA LYS A 416 35.86 -23.21 -12.46
C LYS A 416 34.47 -23.61 -11.96
N ASN A 417 33.85 -24.54 -12.67
CA ASN A 417 32.52 -25.12 -12.45
C ASN A 417 31.40 -24.40 -13.20
N CYS A 418 31.30 -24.74 -14.47
CA CYS A 418 30.14 -24.53 -15.30
C CYS A 418 28.92 -25.20 -14.64
N ARG A 419 27.98 -24.41 -14.08
CA ARG A 419 26.70 -24.89 -13.51
C ARG A 419 25.71 -25.40 -14.59
N LEU A 420 26.21 -25.93 -15.70
CA LEU A 420 25.43 -26.72 -16.68
C LEU A 420 25.07 -28.12 -16.15
N GLU A 421 25.69 -28.55 -15.04
CA GLU A 421 25.50 -29.88 -14.47
C GLU A 421 24.09 -30.10 -13.88
N VAL A 422 23.44 -29.03 -13.39
CA VAL A 422 22.06 -29.11 -12.89
C VAL A 422 21.09 -29.37 -14.03
N PHE A 423 21.22 -28.66 -15.16
CA PHE A 423 20.39 -28.88 -16.34
C PHE A 423 20.72 -30.17 -17.11
N ARG A 424 21.96 -30.69 -16.99
CA ARG A 424 22.34 -32.00 -17.52
C ARG A 424 21.80 -33.18 -16.71
N ARG A 425 21.45 -32.98 -15.44
CA ARG A 425 20.84 -34.03 -14.57
C ARG A 425 19.30 -34.05 -14.63
N MET A 426 18.68 -33.00 -15.17
CA MET A 426 17.21 -32.84 -15.19
C MET A 426 16.57 -33.11 -16.56
N MET A 427 17.38 -33.10 -17.63
CA MET A 427 17.06 -33.66 -18.96
C MET A 427 17.69 -35.03 -19.07
#